data_AF-A0A8K0NEQ1-F1
#
_entry.id   AF-A0A8K0NEQ1-F1
#
_cell.length_a   1.000
_cell.length_b   1.000
_cell.length_c   1.000
_cell.angle_alpha   90.00
_cell.angle_beta   90.00
_cell.angle_gamma   90.00
#
_symmetry.space_group_name_H-M   'P 1'
#
loop_
_entity.id
_entity.type
_entity.pdbx_description
1 polymer ?
#
loop_
_entity_poly.entity_id
_entity_poly.type
_entity_poly.pdbx_seq_one_letter_code
_entity_poly.pdbx_strand_id
1 'polypeptide(L)'
;MTRGRVKVIPLALFVLAAWWLLRTTTPPLAFTPAGAHSPTTTTATATTTTTTTTTTGEHGNHTLDQAPHELCAARGWPVFGRPRRVYDLIMVNTELDFLEIRLHALYDHVDWFVVVESPKTFQGGDKALVIRDHWDRFRPYHAKMIYHELAFPPGFHPRRAWDYEDLQRDATYEQVLLGQKQDPAQAPSPGDVLVVSDVDEIPRPDTLRLLRSCRFPRRLTLASRFYYYSFQFRHDGPDWPHPQATYFDGPRRTLKPTNLRNGDGGVVPLPWLPLAVPLPWLRARESAVVSYAGWHCSSCFATMA
;
A
#
# COMPACT_ATOMS: atom_id res chain seq x y z
N MET A 1 -13.22 -62.49 -33.20
CA MET A 1 -13.24 -61.66 -31.97
C MET A 1 -12.95 -60.21 -32.35
N THR A 2 -13.98 -59.38 -32.37
CA THR A 2 -13.97 -57.98 -32.81
C THR A 2 -13.71 -57.04 -31.63
N ARG A 3 -12.65 -56.20 -31.72
CA ARG A 3 -12.35 -55.15 -30.73
C ARG A 3 -13.23 -53.91 -30.99
N GLY A 4 -14.06 -53.54 -30.02
CA GLY A 4 -14.86 -52.31 -30.03
C GLY A 4 -14.02 -51.06 -29.74
N ARG A 5 -14.22 -49.99 -30.52
CA ARG A 5 -13.66 -48.66 -30.28
C ARG A 5 -14.56 -47.88 -29.32
N VAL A 6 -14.03 -47.46 -28.18
CA VAL A 6 -14.66 -46.46 -27.30
C VAL A 6 -14.46 -45.08 -27.92
N LYS A 7 -15.54 -44.34 -28.18
CA LYS A 7 -15.50 -42.95 -28.64
C LYS A 7 -15.27 -42.03 -27.42
N VAL A 8 -14.12 -41.37 -27.38
CA VAL A 8 -13.87 -40.26 -26.45
C VAL A 8 -14.50 -39.00 -27.06
N ILE A 9 -15.53 -38.47 -26.42
CA ILE A 9 -16.13 -37.17 -26.77
C ILE A 9 -15.26 -36.09 -26.10
N PRO A 10 -14.77 -35.06 -26.82
CA PRO A 10 -13.90 -34.06 -26.22
C PRO A 10 -14.72 -33.13 -25.30
N LEU A 11 -14.25 -33.03 -24.06
CA LEU A 11 -14.77 -32.17 -22.97
C LEU A 11 -14.97 -30.70 -23.38
N ALA A 12 -14.30 -30.25 -24.45
CA ALA A 12 -14.40 -28.89 -25.01
C ALA A 12 -15.81 -28.52 -25.50
N LEU A 13 -16.62 -29.48 -25.97
CA LEU A 13 -17.97 -29.20 -26.46
C LEU A 13 -18.97 -28.92 -25.33
N PHE A 14 -18.75 -29.48 -24.13
CA PHE A 14 -19.59 -29.22 -22.96
C PHE A 14 -19.38 -27.82 -22.37
N VAL A 15 -18.13 -27.32 -22.40
CA VAL A 15 -17.79 -25.99 -21.87
C VAL A 15 -18.37 -24.87 -22.75
N LEU A 16 -18.37 -25.06 -24.07
CA LEU A 16 -18.95 -24.08 -25.02
C LEU A 16 -20.49 -24.02 -24.93
N ALA A 17 -21.16 -25.16 -24.73
CA ALA A 17 -22.61 -25.20 -24.56
C ALA A 17 -23.05 -24.53 -23.25
N ALA A 18 -22.34 -24.76 -22.14
CA ALA A 18 -22.61 -24.11 -20.86
C ALA A 18 -22.37 -22.59 -20.89
N TRP A 19 -21.38 -22.12 -21.65
CA TRP A 19 -21.09 -20.69 -21.83
C TRP A 19 -22.15 -19.96 -22.66
N TRP A 20 -22.76 -20.65 -23.64
CA TRP A 20 -23.83 -20.10 -24.47
C TRP A 20 -25.17 -20.00 -23.73
N LEU A 21 -25.52 -21.00 -22.92
CA LEU A 21 -26.74 -21.01 -22.09
C LEU A 21 -26.73 -19.97 -20.95
N LEU A 22 -25.54 -19.58 -20.44
CA LEU A 22 -25.43 -18.54 -19.41
C LEU A 22 -25.51 -17.10 -19.97
N ARG A 23 -25.28 -16.90 -21.27
CA ARG A 23 -25.39 -15.57 -21.90
C ARG A 23 -26.81 -15.18 -22.30
N THR A 24 -27.72 -16.13 -22.46
CA THR A 24 -29.08 -15.87 -22.97
C THR A 24 -30.12 -15.58 -21.88
N THR A 25 -29.75 -15.61 -20.60
CA THR A 25 -30.70 -15.51 -19.47
C THR A 25 -30.54 -14.26 -18.60
N THR A 26 -29.69 -13.30 -18.99
CA THR A 26 -29.59 -12.00 -18.29
C THR A 26 -30.23 -10.89 -19.14
N PRO A 27 -31.40 -10.34 -18.75
CA PRO A 27 -31.92 -9.15 -19.41
C PRO A 27 -31.01 -7.95 -19.09
N PRO A 28 -30.82 -7.01 -20.03
CA PRO A 28 -30.05 -5.80 -19.75
C PRO A 28 -30.80 -4.94 -18.72
N LEU A 29 -30.06 -4.46 -17.70
CA LEU A 29 -30.55 -3.43 -16.79
C LEU A 29 -30.84 -2.16 -17.60
N ALA A 30 -32.11 -1.80 -17.71
CA ALA A 30 -32.53 -0.54 -18.28
C ALA A 30 -32.04 0.61 -17.39
N PHE A 31 -31.20 1.47 -17.97
CA PHE A 31 -30.74 2.71 -17.37
C PHE A 31 -31.86 3.76 -17.55
N THR A 32 -32.51 4.15 -16.46
CA THR A 32 -33.43 5.29 -16.46
C THR A 32 -32.61 6.58 -16.35
N PRO A 33 -32.80 7.57 -17.25
CA PRO A 33 -32.16 8.87 -17.08
C PRO A 33 -32.81 9.60 -15.90
N ALA A 34 -32.00 10.06 -14.96
CA ALA A 34 -32.42 10.99 -13.93
C ALA A 34 -32.99 12.25 -14.60
N GLY A 35 -34.20 12.64 -14.18
CA GLY A 35 -34.92 13.78 -14.72
C GLY A 35 -34.15 15.08 -14.56
N ALA A 36 -34.28 15.95 -15.57
CA ALA A 36 -33.81 17.32 -15.54
C ALA A 36 -34.52 18.10 -14.41
N HIS A 37 -33.74 18.66 -13.49
CA HIS A 37 -34.23 19.65 -12.54
C HIS A 37 -34.12 21.03 -13.16
N SER A 38 -35.26 21.65 -13.48
CA SER A 38 -35.36 23.06 -13.81
C SER A 38 -35.13 23.93 -12.57
N PRO A 39 -34.44 25.08 -12.67
CA PRO A 39 -34.26 25.98 -11.54
C PRO A 39 -35.58 26.70 -11.23
N THR A 40 -36.15 26.46 -10.05
CA THR A 40 -37.26 27.28 -9.55
C THR A 40 -36.66 28.41 -8.72
N THR A 41 -36.74 29.63 -9.26
CA THR A 41 -36.42 30.87 -8.55
C THR A 41 -37.40 31.02 -7.39
N THR A 42 -36.93 30.85 -6.15
CA THR A 42 -37.71 31.22 -4.96
C THR A 42 -36.97 32.31 -4.22
N THR A 43 -37.55 33.51 -4.26
CA THR A 43 -37.10 34.69 -3.52
C THR A 43 -37.25 34.42 -2.02
N ALA A 44 -36.13 34.35 -1.30
CA ALA A 44 -36.15 34.24 0.16
C ALA A 44 -36.14 35.64 0.79
N THR A 45 -37.26 36.02 1.39
CA THR A 45 -37.37 37.20 2.26
C THR A 45 -36.71 36.86 3.59
N ALA A 46 -35.67 37.60 3.96
CA ALA A 46 -35.00 37.47 5.25
C ALA A 46 -35.96 37.83 6.39
N THR A 47 -36.17 36.90 7.33
CA THR A 47 -36.70 37.23 8.65
C THR A 47 -35.80 36.59 9.68
N THR A 48 -35.09 37.43 10.41
CA THR A 48 -34.17 37.08 11.49
C THR A 48 -34.95 36.46 12.63
N THR A 49 -34.65 35.21 13.00
CA THR A 49 -35.00 34.68 14.31
C THR A 49 -33.84 33.83 14.79
N THR A 50 -33.19 34.34 15.83
CA THR A 50 -32.04 33.76 16.48
C THR A 50 -32.48 32.52 17.25
N THR A 51 -32.12 31.34 16.75
CA THR A 51 -32.17 30.10 17.53
C THR A 51 -30.81 29.44 17.47
N THR A 52 -30.10 29.52 18.58
CA THR A 52 -28.79 28.91 18.80
C THR A 52 -28.94 27.39 18.77
N THR A 53 -28.60 26.77 17.65
CA THR A 53 -28.41 25.31 17.57
C THR A 53 -26.94 25.06 17.26
N THR A 54 -26.21 24.67 18.29
CA THR A 54 -24.83 24.23 18.22
C THR A 54 -24.78 22.92 17.43
N THR A 55 -24.48 22.98 16.13
CA THR A 55 -24.08 21.81 15.35
C THR A 55 -22.55 21.72 15.42
N THR A 56 -22.07 20.95 16.40
CA THR A 56 -20.67 20.51 16.43
C THR A 56 -20.44 19.56 15.26
N GLY A 57 -19.56 19.96 14.33
CA GLY A 57 -19.00 19.08 13.32
C GLY A 57 -18.11 18.02 13.98
N GLU A 58 -18.55 16.77 13.94
CA GLU A 58 -17.92 15.63 14.58
C GLU A 58 -16.96 14.94 13.58
N HIS A 59 -15.82 15.56 13.34
CA HIS A 59 -14.71 14.94 12.60
C HIS A 59 -13.38 15.24 13.30
N GLY A 60 -13.04 14.42 14.29
CA GLY A 60 -11.69 14.39 14.85
C GLY A 60 -11.66 13.80 16.25
N ASN A 61 -10.76 12.83 16.45
CA ASN A 61 -10.21 12.35 17.74
C ASN A 61 -10.80 11.11 18.45
N HIS A 62 -11.77 10.38 17.91
CA HIS A 62 -12.27 9.18 18.59
C HIS A 62 -11.40 7.91 18.47
N THR A 63 -10.39 7.86 17.61
CA THR A 63 -9.59 6.63 17.40
C THR A 63 -8.45 6.41 18.37
N LEU A 64 -7.96 7.45 19.06
CA LEU A 64 -6.70 7.36 19.83
C LEU A 64 -6.83 6.45 21.09
N ASP A 65 -8.04 6.29 21.62
CA ASP A 65 -8.32 5.56 22.87
C ASP A 65 -9.08 4.23 22.67
N GLN A 66 -9.35 3.82 21.43
CA GLN A 66 -10.12 2.59 21.20
C GLN A 66 -9.31 1.35 21.56
N ALA A 67 -9.92 0.45 22.34
CA ALA A 67 -9.32 -0.84 22.63
C ALA A 67 -9.04 -1.61 21.31
N PRO A 68 -7.93 -2.35 21.20
CA PRO A 68 -7.57 -3.10 19.98
C PRO A 68 -8.72 -3.95 19.42
N HIS A 69 -9.56 -4.51 20.30
CA HIS A 69 -10.73 -5.29 19.89
C HIS A 69 -11.74 -4.48 19.07
N GLU A 70 -12.10 -3.28 19.52
CA GLU A 70 -13.06 -2.41 18.84
C GLU A 70 -12.51 -1.93 17.50
N LEU A 71 -11.24 -1.52 17.49
CA LEU A 71 -10.53 -1.06 16.30
C LEU A 71 -10.53 -2.13 15.19
N CYS A 72 -10.24 -3.38 15.54
CA CYS A 72 -10.21 -4.48 14.57
C CYS A 72 -11.62 -4.94 14.17
N ALA A 73 -12.55 -5.01 15.12
CA ALA A 73 -13.94 -5.40 14.87
C ALA A 73 -14.63 -4.44 13.88
N ALA A 74 -14.36 -3.12 13.96
CA ALA A 74 -14.86 -2.13 13.02
C ALA A 74 -14.45 -2.38 11.56
N ARG A 75 -13.43 -3.21 11.32
CA ARG A 75 -12.97 -3.63 9.98
C ARG A 75 -13.28 -5.09 9.66
N GLY A 76 -13.97 -5.80 10.55
CA GLY A 76 -14.20 -7.24 10.41
C GLY A 76 -12.90 -8.06 10.52
N TRP A 77 -11.86 -7.52 11.17
CA TRP A 77 -10.58 -8.19 11.34
C TRP A 77 -10.41 -8.71 12.77
N PRO A 78 -9.81 -9.90 12.95
CA PRO A 78 -9.44 -10.37 14.28
C PRO A 78 -8.32 -9.51 14.88
N VAL A 79 -8.24 -9.44 16.21
CA VAL A 79 -7.06 -8.87 16.90
C VAL A 79 -5.83 -9.72 16.62
N PHE A 80 -4.68 -9.09 16.43
CA PHE A 80 -3.36 -9.72 16.35
C PHE A 80 -2.90 -10.03 17.78
N GLY A 81 -2.81 -11.32 18.12
CA GLY A 81 -2.77 -11.81 19.50
C GLY A 81 -1.45 -11.64 20.26
N ARG A 82 -0.50 -10.83 19.79
CA ARG A 82 0.76 -10.53 20.49
C ARG A 82 1.30 -9.15 20.07
N PRO A 83 2.17 -8.51 20.84
CA PRO A 83 2.92 -7.34 20.35
C PRO A 83 3.71 -7.70 19.09
N ARG A 84 3.75 -6.78 18.12
CA ARG A 84 4.56 -6.89 16.91
C ARG A 84 5.13 -5.54 16.52
N ARG A 85 6.19 -5.59 15.73
CA ARG A 85 6.88 -4.41 15.22
C ARG A 85 6.25 -3.89 13.95
N VAL A 86 6.43 -2.60 13.71
CA VAL A 86 6.10 -1.91 12.46
C VAL A 86 7.39 -1.42 11.83
N TYR A 87 7.65 -1.90 10.61
CA TYR A 87 8.76 -1.50 9.77
C TYR A 87 8.23 -0.58 8.67
N ASP A 88 8.83 0.58 8.56
CA ASP A 88 8.53 1.56 7.53
C ASP A 88 9.63 1.50 6.46
N LEU A 89 9.31 0.91 5.30
CA LEU A 89 10.24 0.65 4.20
C LEU A 89 10.11 1.77 3.16
N ILE A 90 11.13 2.61 3.10
CA ILE A 90 11.10 3.87 2.35
C ILE A 90 12.28 3.90 1.37
N MET A 91 11.97 4.24 0.13
CA MET A 91 12.98 4.73 -0.80
C MET A 91 13.04 6.25 -0.72
N VAL A 92 14.25 6.79 -0.78
CA VAL A 92 14.48 8.23 -0.76
C VAL A 92 15.44 8.61 -1.89
N ASN A 93 15.21 9.78 -2.48
CA ASN A 93 16.01 10.27 -3.58
C ASN A 93 16.72 11.58 -3.21
N THR A 94 15.98 12.67 -3.05
CA THR A 94 16.49 14.02 -2.72
C THR A 94 15.65 14.76 -1.69
N GLU A 95 14.54 14.15 -1.23
CA GLU A 95 13.47 14.80 -0.48
C GLU A 95 13.75 14.85 1.03
N LEU A 96 14.79 15.58 1.44
CA LEU A 96 15.21 15.72 2.84
C LEU A 96 14.06 16.17 3.77
N ASP A 97 13.28 17.16 3.31
CA ASP A 97 12.20 17.74 4.10
C ASP A 97 11.06 16.75 4.33
N PHE A 98 10.70 15.98 3.29
CA PHE A 98 9.69 14.93 3.43
C PHE A 98 10.17 13.82 4.36
N LEU A 99 11.44 13.43 4.25
CA LEU A 99 11.98 12.43 5.16
C LEU A 99 11.90 12.91 6.61
N GLU A 100 12.26 14.17 6.90
CA GLU A 100 12.16 14.73 8.25
C GLU A 100 10.70 14.80 8.75
N ILE A 101 9.77 15.31 7.93
CA ILE A 101 8.34 15.36 8.28
C ILE A 101 7.82 13.95 8.59
N ARG A 102 8.16 12.98 7.75
CA ARG A 102 7.76 11.58 7.92
C ARG A 102 8.32 10.99 9.21
N LEU A 103 9.62 11.14 9.45
CA LEU A 103 10.28 10.64 10.65
C LEU A 103 9.64 11.22 11.90
N HIS A 104 9.40 12.54 11.91
CA HIS A 104 8.74 13.22 13.01
C HIS A 104 7.32 12.69 13.26
N ALA A 105 6.49 12.64 12.20
CA ALA A 105 5.09 12.26 12.30
C ALA A 105 4.88 10.80 12.74
N LEU A 106 5.83 9.91 12.44
CA LEU A 106 5.69 8.48 12.63
C LEU A 106 6.57 7.91 13.75
N TYR A 107 7.43 8.72 14.37
CA TYR A 107 8.47 8.25 15.30
C TYR A 107 7.90 7.38 16.43
N ASP A 108 6.75 7.76 16.99
CA ASP A 108 6.12 7.04 18.10
C ASP A 108 5.32 5.80 17.67
N HIS A 109 5.15 5.60 16.37
CA HIS A 109 4.30 4.55 15.81
C HIS A 109 5.06 3.48 15.02
N VAL A 110 6.31 3.77 14.65
CA VAL A 110 7.23 2.89 13.93
C VAL A 110 8.32 2.39 14.88
N ASP A 111 8.72 1.13 14.71
CA ASP A 111 9.85 0.54 15.42
C ASP A 111 11.15 0.76 14.66
N TRP A 112 11.12 0.59 13.33
CA TRP A 112 12.27 0.78 12.45
C TRP A 112 11.90 1.48 11.14
N PHE A 113 12.59 2.57 10.84
CA PHE A 113 12.59 3.23 9.54
C PHE A 113 13.72 2.65 8.70
N VAL A 114 13.39 1.88 7.67
CA VAL A 114 14.35 1.34 6.72
C VAL A 114 14.41 2.30 5.53
N VAL A 115 15.52 3.03 5.45
CA VAL A 115 15.75 4.10 4.47
C VAL A 115 16.80 3.64 3.48
N VAL A 116 16.39 3.43 2.22
CA VAL A 116 17.30 3.04 1.14
C VAL A 116 17.51 4.20 0.19
N GLU A 117 18.76 4.60 0.01
CA GLU A 117 19.18 5.63 -0.94
C GLU A 117 19.99 5.02 -2.09
N SER A 118 19.67 5.39 -3.34
CA SER A 118 20.40 4.96 -4.53
C SER A 118 21.44 6.01 -4.95
N PRO A 119 22.67 5.61 -5.37
CA PRO A 119 23.62 6.51 -6.03
C PRO A 119 23.29 6.70 -7.52
N LYS A 120 22.17 6.17 -8.00
CA LYS A 120 21.65 6.33 -9.36
C LYS A 120 20.29 7.00 -9.35
N THR A 121 20.04 7.87 -10.32
CA THR A 121 18.70 8.43 -10.58
C THR A 121 17.78 7.35 -11.18
N PHE A 122 16.48 7.62 -11.23
CA PHE A 122 15.50 6.77 -11.91
C PHE A 122 15.86 6.45 -13.37
N GLN A 123 16.54 7.37 -14.06
CA GLN A 123 17.01 7.20 -15.43
C GLN A 123 18.39 6.53 -15.54
N GLY A 124 19.01 6.16 -14.41
CA GLY A 124 20.30 5.48 -14.35
C GLY A 124 21.53 6.39 -14.36
N GLY A 125 21.34 7.70 -14.35
CA GLY A 125 22.44 8.66 -14.21
C GLY A 125 23.04 8.63 -12.80
N ASP A 126 24.29 9.05 -12.65
CA ASP A 126 24.91 9.18 -11.33
C ASP A 126 24.20 10.26 -10.50
N LYS A 127 24.04 9.99 -9.20
CA LYS A 127 23.40 10.88 -8.23
C LYS A 127 24.23 10.95 -6.96
N ALA A 128 24.37 12.14 -6.40
CA ALA A 128 24.91 12.30 -5.05
C ALA A 128 24.00 11.62 -4.02
N LEU A 129 24.59 11.25 -2.88
CA LEU A 129 23.88 10.60 -1.78
C LEU A 129 23.47 11.66 -0.78
N VAL A 130 22.47 12.44 -1.16
CA VAL A 130 21.96 13.61 -0.44
C VAL A 130 21.59 13.26 1.01
N ILE A 131 21.01 12.08 1.26
CA ILE A 131 20.62 11.68 2.62
C ILE A 131 21.84 11.33 3.45
N ARG A 132 22.78 10.57 2.88
CA ARG A 132 24.06 10.28 3.54
C ARG A 132 24.84 11.55 3.87
N ASP A 133 24.91 12.48 2.93
CA ASP A 133 25.68 13.71 3.06
C ASP A 133 25.05 14.68 4.09
N HIS A 134 23.75 14.53 4.39
CA HIS A 134 23.03 15.30 5.41
C HIS A 134 22.56 14.44 6.59
N TRP A 135 23.25 13.33 6.87
CA TRP A 135 22.80 12.34 7.86
C TRP A 135 22.60 12.92 9.26
N ASP A 136 23.42 13.91 9.64
CA ASP A 136 23.34 14.60 10.94
C ASP A 136 22.03 15.36 11.13
N ARG A 137 21.36 15.79 10.04
CA ARG A 137 20.02 16.41 10.11
C ARG A 137 19.01 15.50 10.80
N PHE A 138 19.16 14.18 10.62
CA PHE A 138 18.23 13.19 11.14
C PHE A 138 18.65 12.61 12.50
N ARG A 139 19.65 13.21 13.16
CA ARG A 139 20.18 12.75 14.46
C ARG A 139 19.12 12.47 15.53
N PRO A 140 18.04 13.26 15.69
CA PRO A 140 16.99 12.96 16.66
C PRO A 140 16.31 11.59 16.43
N TYR A 141 16.34 11.08 15.21
CA TYR A 141 15.61 9.88 14.79
C TYR A 141 16.48 8.63 14.68
N HIS A 142 17.82 8.77 14.72
CA HIS A 142 18.79 7.69 14.46
C HIS A 142 18.56 6.41 15.26
N ALA A 143 18.01 6.51 16.48
CA ALA A 143 17.74 5.34 17.33
C ALA A 143 16.81 4.29 16.68
N LYS A 144 16.00 4.71 15.69
CA LYS A 144 15.07 3.83 14.96
C LYS A 144 15.37 3.78 13.45
N MET A 145 16.42 4.45 12.97
CA MET A 145 16.70 4.52 11.54
C MET A 145 17.76 3.50 11.13
N ILE A 146 17.48 2.81 10.04
CA ILE A 146 18.39 1.90 9.35
C ILE A 146 18.64 2.50 7.97
N TYR A 147 19.81 3.13 7.80
CA TYR A 147 20.24 3.66 6.51
C TYR A 147 20.96 2.59 5.70
N HIS A 148 20.66 2.50 4.41
CA HIS A 148 21.34 1.62 3.48
C HIS A 148 21.55 2.29 2.13
N GLU A 149 22.80 2.36 1.70
CA GLU A 149 23.16 2.74 0.34
C GLU A 149 22.93 1.52 -0.58
N LEU A 150 22.14 1.70 -1.64
CA LEU A 150 21.76 0.63 -2.56
C LEU A 150 23.00 -0.04 -3.18
N ALA A 151 23.14 -1.34 -2.96
CA ALA A 151 24.14 -2.14 -3.65
C ALA A 151 23.54 -2.71 -4.95
N PHE A 152 24.23 -2.50 -6.06
CA PHE A 152 23.83 -3.08 -7.35
C PHE A 152 24.33 -4.51 -7.47
N PRO A 153 23.46 -5.49 -7.77
CA PRO A 153 23.90 -6.86 -7.97
C PRO A 153 24.77 -6.98 -9.23
N PRO A 154 25.75 -7.90 -9.26
CA PRO A 154 26.52 -8.18 -10.46
C PRO A 154 25.61 -8.53 -11.64
N GLY A 155 25.85 -7.92 -12.80
CA GLY A 155 25.04 -8.14 -14.00
C GLY A 155 23.70 -7.41 -14.00
N PHE A 156 23.50 -6.40 -13.13
CA PHE A 156 22.36 -5.51 -13.22
C PHE A 156 22.42 -4.67 -14.50
N HIS A 157 21.63 -5.07 -15.49
CA HIS A 157 21.51 -4.42 -16.81
C HIS A 157 20.05 -4.02 -17.03
N PRO A 158 19.63 -2.85 -16.54
CA PRO A 158 18.24 -2.41 -16.61
C PRO A 158 17.84 -2.16 -18.06
N ARG A 159 16.62 -2.57 -18.41
CA ARG A 159 16.00 -2.35 -19.73
C ARG A 159 15.00 -1.20 -19.71
N ARG A 160 14.50 -0.86 -18.52
CA ARG A 160 13.53 0.19 -18.26
C ARG A 160 13.99 1.01 -17.06
N ALA A 161 13.61 2.28 -17.03
CA ALA A 161 13.87 3.15 -15.88
C ALA A 161 13.31 2.57 -14.57
N TRP A 162 12.12 1.96 -14.64
CA TRP A 162 11.47 1.26 -13.52
C TRP A 162 12.32 0.14 -12.90
N ASP A 163 13.27 -0.45 -13.63
CA ASP A 163 14.11 -1.51 -13.07
C ASP A 163 15.04 -0.97 -11.95
N TYR A 164 15.43 0.31 -12.01
CA TYR A 164 16.16 0.97 -10.93
C TYR A 164 15.29 1.15 -9.68
N GLU A 165 14.05 1.58 -9.88
CA GLU A 165 13.08 1.75 -8.80
C GLU A 165 12.74 0.40 -8.15
N ASP A 166 12.46 -0.62 -8.96
CA ASP A 166 12.15 -1.97 -8.50
C ASP A 166 13.30 -2.53 -7.63
N LEU A 167 14.56 -2.31 -8.05
CA LEU A 167 15.74 -2.71 -7.30
C LEU A 167 15.87 -1.95 -5.97
N GLN A 168 15.73 -0.61 -6.00
CA GLN A 168 15.82 0.20 -4.79
C GLN A 168 14.73 -0.18 -3.78
N ARG A 169 13.51 -0.46 -4.27
CA ARG A 169 12.37 -0.81 -3.45
C ARG A 169 12.55 -2.17 -2.80
N ASP A 170 12.93 -3.18 -3.58
CA ASP A 170 13.16 -4.53 -3.08
C ASP A 170 14.38 -4.59 -2.15
N ALA A 171 15.38 -3.71 -2.30
CA ALA A 171 16.53 -3.65 -1.41
C ALA A 171 16.15 -3.33 0.05
N THR A 172 15.07 -2.59 0.29
CA THR A 172 14.54 -2.36 1.65
C THR A 172 14.25 -3.67 2.38
N TYR A 173 13.91 -4.72 1.64
CA TYR A 173 13.65 -6.04 2.17
C TYR A 173 14.85 -6.98 2.00
N GLU A 174 15.36 -7.13 0.79
CA GLU A 174 16.37 -8.15 0.46
C GLU A 174 17.76 -7.82 0.98
N GLN A 175 18.16 -6.55 0.92
CA GLN A 175 19.50 -6.12 1.32
C GLN A 175 19.54 -5.68 2.78
N VAL A 176 18.42 -5.13 3.30
CA VAL A 176 18.33 -4.64 4.68
C VAL A 176 17.70 -5.68 5.60
N LEU A 177 16.42 -6.00 5.42
CA LEU A 177 15.70 -6.88 6.37
C LEU A 177 16.09 -8.36 6.31
N LEU A 178 16.63 -8.82 5.18
CA LEU A 178 17.18 -10.17 5.02
C LEU A 178 18.72 -10.14 4.87
N GLY A 179 19.33 -8.97 5.00
CA GLY A 179 20.75 -8.76 4.78
C GLY A 179 21.61 -9.52 5.78
N GLN A 180 22.75 -10.04 5.33
CA GLN A 180 23.70 -10.77 6.19
C GLN A 180 24.30 -9.90 7.30
N LYS A 181 24.32 -8.57 7.11
CA LYS A 181 24.87 -7.60 8.06
C LYS A 181 23.83 -7.03 9.02
N GLN A 182 22.61 -7.55 9.01
CA GLN A 182 21.53 -7.03 9.83
C GLN A 182 21.82 -7.28 11.32
N ASP A 183 21.60 -6.26 12.15
CA ASP A 183 21.54 -6.42 13.59
C ASP A 183 20.38 -7.38 13.96
N PRO A 184 20.62 -8.48 14.70
CA PRO A 184 19.58 -9.37 15.17
C PRO A 184 18.44 -8.66 15.92
N ALA A 185 18.71 -7.54 16.59
CA ALA A 185 17.69 -6.73 17.25
C ALA A 185 16.71 -6.09 16.25
N GLN A 186 17.14 -5.86 15.01
CA GLN A 186 16.37 -5.26 13.92
C GLN A 186 15.69 -6.31 13.03
N ALA A 187 16.02 -7.60 13.18
CA ALA A 187 15.44 -8.69 12.41
C ALA A 187 13.91 -8.78 12.57
N PRO A 188 13.13 -8.86 11.47
CA PRO A 188 11.68 -8.99 11.55
C PRO A 188 11.26 -10.39 12.02
N SER A 189 10.20 -10.45 12.81
CA SER A 189 9.58 -11.69 13.28
C SER A 189 8.29 -12.01 12.51
N PRO A 190 7.91 -13.29 12.32
CA PRO A 190 6.71 -13.64 11.58
C PRO A 190 5.44 -12.97 12.12
N GLY A 191 4.81 -12.12 11.30
CA GLY A 191 3.64 -11.32 11.62
C GLY A 191 3.93 -9.84 11.86
N ASP A 192 5.20 -9.43 11.95
CA ASP A 192 5.56 -8.00 11.99
C ASP A 192 5.09 -7.27 10.73
N VAL A 193 4.68 -6.02 10.89
CA VAL A 193 4.10 -5.20 9.81
C VAL A 193 5.21 -4.62 8.95
N LEU A 194 5.04 -4.71 7.63
CA LEU A 194 5.89 -4.05 6.65
C LEU A 194 5.02 -3.04 5.88
N VAL A 195 5.33 -1.76 6.00
CA VAL A 195 4.75 -0.69 5.19
C VAL A 195 5.73 -0.36 4.08
N VAL A 196 5.29 -0.43 2.84
CA VAL A 196 6.09 -0.11 1.64
C VAL A 196 5.53 1.17 1.06
N SER A 197 6.34 2.22 1.07
CA SER A 197 5.91 3.56 0.70
C SER A 197 7.01 4.35 0.01
N ASP A 198 6.60 5.30 -0.82
CA ASP A 198 7.47 6.40 -1.21
C ASP A 198 7.54 7.44 -0.07
N VAL A 199 8.56 8.30 -0.07
CA VAL A 199 8.83 9.22 1.05
C VAL A 199 7.67 10.22 1.27
N ASP A 200 6.98 10.60 0.21
CA ASP A 200 5.85 11.52 0.17
C ASP A 200 4.49 10.85 0.48
N GLU A 201 4.46 9.54 0.73
CA GLU A 201 3.28 8.75 1.09
C GLU A 201 3.23 8.48 2.60
N ILE A 202 2.81 9.47 3.39
CA ILE A 202 2.88 9.45 4.86
C ILE A 202 1.61 8.77 5.43
N PRO A 203 1.71 7.57 6.05
CA PRO A 203 0.57 6.94 6.73
C PRO A 203 0.11 7.75 7.94
N ARG A 204 -1.16 7.59 8.33
CA ARG A 204 -1.64 8.16 9.61
C ARG A 204 -1.13 7.33 10.79
N PRO A 205 -0.84 7.96 11.94
CA PRO A 205 -0.66 7.28 13.22
C PRO A 205 -1.72 6.21 13.53
N ASP A 206 -2.99 6.54 13.31
CA ASP A 206 -4.11 5.62 13.55
C ASP A 206 -4.10 4.42 12.60
N THR A 207 -3.65 4.63 11.36
CA THR A 207 -3.44 3.53 10.42
C THR A 207 -2.36 2.60 10.95
N LEU A 208 -1.22 3.12 11.42
CA LEU A 208 -0.16 2.28 11.98
C LEU A 208 -0.62 1.53 13.25
N ARG A 209 -1.48 2.12 14.08
CA ARG A 209 -2.10 1.43 15.23
C ARG A 209 -3.05 0.31 14.80
N LEU A 210 -3.88 0.54 13.78
CA LEU A 210 -4.72 -0.48 13.15
C LEU A 210 -3.85 -1.63 12.64
N LEU A 211 -2.78 -1.32 11.90
CA LEU A 211 -1.85 -2.32 11.40
C LEU A 211 -1.14 -3.04 12.53
N ARG A 212 -0.77 -2.38 13.63
CA ARG A 212 -0.15 -3.07 14.78
C ARG A 212 -1.12 -4.04 15.44
N SER A 213 -2.38 -3.67 15.54
CA SER A 213 -3.39 -4.35 16.36
C SER A 213 -4.16 -5.46 15.66
N CYS A 214 -4.30 -5.44 14.33
CA CYS A 214 -5.29 -6.28 13.63
C CYS A 214 -4.69 -7.28 12.64
N ARG A 215 -5.26 -8.48 12.55
CA ARG A 215 -4.95 -9.45 11.49
C ARG A 215 -5.59 -9.01 10.17
N PHE A 216 -4.87 -8.18 9.42
CA PHE A 216 -5.27 -7.72 8.10
C PHE A 216 -4.83 -8.70 6.99
N PRO A 217 -5.45 -8.67 5.79
CA PRO A 217 -5.08 -9.52 4.66
C PRO A 217 -3.64 -9.31 4.20
N ARG A 218 -3.08 -10.28 3.49
CA ARG A 218 -1.67 -10.25 3.05
C ARG A 218 -1.31 -9.02 2.21
N ARG A 219 -2.26 -8.49 1.43
CA ARG A 219 -2.11 -7.26 0.63
C ARG A 219 -3.07 -6.22 1.16
N LEU A 220 -2.54 -5.09 1.59
CA LEU A 220 -3.37 -4.02 2.09
C LEU A 220 -3.00 -2.70 1.44
N THR A 221 -3.93 -2.16 0.66
CA THR A 221 -3.82 -0.81 0.12
C THR A 221 -4.19 0.20 1.20
N LEU A 222 -3.29 1.13 1.50
CA LEU A 222 -3.54 2.26 2.38
C LEU A 222 -3.89 3.47 1.51
N ALA A 223 -5.17 3.66 1.19
CA ALA A 223 -5.60 4.72 0.29
C ALA A 223 -5.43 6.10 0.98
N SER A 224 -4.58 6.93 0.40
CA SER A 224 -4.16 8.21 0.95
C SER A 224 -4.87 9.39 0.31
N ARG A 225 -5.10 10.44 1.11
CA ARG A 225 -5.61 11.70 0.56
C ARG A 225 -4.54 12.31 -0.34
N PHE A 226 -4.93 12.60 -1.58
CA PHE A 226 -4.01 13.05 -2.62
C PHE A 226 -4.02 14.58 -2.76
N TYR A 227 -2.83 15.18 -2.79
CA TYR A 227 -2.57 16.61 -2.93
C TYR A 227 -1.52 16.89 -4.01
N TYR A 228 -1.54 18.10 -4.55
CA TYR A 228 -0.53 18.61 -5.49
C TYR A 228 0.12 19.89 -4.95
N TYR A 229 1.42 20.08 -5.14
CA TYR A 229 2.19 21.31 -4.81
C TYR A 229 2.29 21.66 -3.32
N SER A 230 1.22 21.49 -2.54
CA SER A 230 1.17 21.55 -1.09
C SER A 230 -0.09 20.85 -0.58
N PHE A 231 -0.17 20.61 0.72
CA PHE A 231 -1.37 20.04 1.37
C PHE A 231 -2.62 20.95 1.32
N GLN A 232 -2.52 22.15 0.73
CA GLN A 232 -3.68 23.02 0.50
C GLN A 232 -4.46 22.63 -0.77
N PHE A 233 -3.80 22.06 -1.78
CA PHE A 233 -4.44 21.74 -3.07
C PHE A 233 -4.74 20.25 -3.15
N ARG A 234 -5.90 19.87 -2.62
CA ARG A 234 -6.40 18.51 -2.69
C ARG A 234 -6.77 18.16 -4.15
N HIS A 235 -6.33 17.01 -4.62
CA HIS A 235 -6.74 16.44 -5.90
C HIS A 235 -8.25 16.19 -5.92
N ASP A 236 -8.89 16.59 -7.02
CA ASP A 236 -10.29 16.27 -7.31
C ASP A 236 -10.39 14.96 -8.10
N GLY A 237 -10.49 13.85 -7.37
CA GLY A 237 -10.57 12.50 -7.95
C GLY A 237 -10.39 11.40 -6.90
N PRO A 238 -10.09 10.16 -7.33
CA PRO A 238 -9.86 9.06 -6.40
C PRO A 238 -8.68 9.35 -5.46
N ASP A 239 -8.73 8.73 -4.28
CA ASP A 239 -7.60 8.71 -3.37
C ASP A 239 -6.40 8.00 -4.01
N TRP A 240 -5.20 8.41 -3.59
CA TRP A 240 -3.96 7.77 -4.02
C TRP A 240 -3.91 6.33 -3.48
N PRO A 241 -3.73 5.31 -4.32
CA PRO A 241 -3.86 3.90 -3.90
C PRO A 241 -2.60 3.37 -3.20
N HIS A 242 -1.87 4.22 -2.49
CA HIS A 242 -0.64 3.90 -1.77
C HIS A 242 -0.52 4.77 -0.50
N PRO A 243 0.25 4.35 0.52
CA PRO A 243 1.21 3.24 0.50
C PRO A 243 0.59 1.84 0.55
N GLN A 244 1.43 0.81 0.48
CA GLN A 244 1.00 -0.58 0.60
C GLN A 244 1.52 -1.18 1.91
N ALA A 245 0.77 -2.13 2.49
CA ALA A 245 1.18 -2.86 3.67
C ALA A 245 1.04 -4.37 3.49
N THR A 246 1.97 -5.10 4.11
CA THR A 246 1.94 -6.54 4.27
C THR A 246 2.49 -6.90 5.65
N TYR A 247 2.66 -8.19 5.92
CA TYR A 247 3.33 -8.67 7.11
C TYR A 247 4.46 -9.64 6.73
N PHE A 248 5.49 -9.67 7.56
CA PHE A 248 6.58 -10.62 7.40
C PHE A 248 6.08 -12.05 7.64
N ASP A 249 6.30 -12.95 6.70
CA ASP A 249 5.95 -14.38 6.80
C ASP A 249 7.17 -15.27 6.53
N GLY A 250 8.34 -14.75 6.88
CA GLY A 250 9.63 -15.39 6.61
C GLY A 250 10.19 -15.06 5.22
N PRO A 251 11.48 -15.40 4.98
CA PRO A 251 12.23 -14.89 3.83
C PRO A 251 11.60 -15.21 2.47
N ARG A 252 10.98 -16.39 2.33
CA ARG A 252 10.46 -16.90 1.05
C ARG A 252 8.97 -16.63 0.82
N ARG A 253 8.18 -16.38 1.88
CA ARG A 253 6.73 -16.21 1.77
C ARG A 253 6.27 -14.75 1.88
N THR A 254 7.07 -13.89 2.50
CA THR A 254 6.79 -12.44 2.50
C THR A 254 6.71 -11.92 1.05
N LEU A 255 5.74 -11.05 0.76
CA LEU A 255 5.68 -10.39 -0.53
C LEU A 255 6.83 -9.40 -0.63
N LYS A 256 7.59 -9.47 -1.73
CA LYS A 256 8.61 -8.45 -1.99
C LYS A 256 7.96 -7.07 -2.14
N PRO A 257 8.63 -5.99 -1.71
CA PRO A 257 8.13 -4.63 -1.84
C PRO A 257 7.58 -4.26 -3.22
N THR A 258 8.30 -4.55 -4.30
CA THR A 258 7.86 -4.29 -5.68
C THR A 258 6.64 -5.12 -6.07
N ASN A 259 6.65 -6.42 -5.74
CA ASN A 259 5.49 -7.28 -5.95
C ASN A 259 4.25 -6.79 -5.19
N LEU A 260 4.42 -6.27 -3.98
CA LEU A 260 3.32 -5.67 -3.23
C LEU A 260 2.82 -4.39 -3.91
N ARG A 261 3.73 -3.50 -4.31
CA ARG A 261 3.43 -2.22 -5.00
C ARG A 261 2.62 -2.41 -6.27
N ASN A 262 3.00 -3.40 -7.08
CA ASN A 262 2.39 -3.68 -8.38
C ASN A 262 1.16 -4.60 -8.32
N GLY A 263 0.80 -5.12 -7.13
CA GLY A 263 -0.26 -6.13 -6.99
C GLY A 263 0.11 -7.52 -7.55
N ASP A 264 1.41 -7.77 -7.68
CA ASP A 264 1.99 -8.97 -8.27
C ASP A 264 2.50 -9.99 -7.23
N GLY A 265 2.93 -11.16 -7.70
CA GLY A 265 3.41 -12.25 -6.86
C GLY A 265 2.30 -12.99 -6.10
N GLY A 266 2.67 -13.78 -5.10
CA GLY A 266 1.76 -14.69 -4.40
C GLY A 266 1.50 -15.95 -5.23
N VAL A 267 2.26 -17.00 -4.92
CA VAL A 267 2.09 -18.33 -5.49
C VAL A 267 1.34 -19.18 -4.49
N VAL A 268 0.26 -19.83 -4.92
CA VAL A 268 -0.25 -21.00 -4.21
C VAL A 268 0.36 -22.22 -4.88
N PRO A 269 1.29 -22.94 -4.22
CA PRO A 269 1.76 -24.20 -4.76
C PRO A 269 0.58 -25.18 -4.72
N LEU A 270 -0.01 -25.46 -5.87
CA LEU A 270 -0.91 -26.60 -6.02
C LEU A 270 -0.03 -27.84 -6.20
N PRO A 271 0.00 -28.80 -5.25
CA PRO A 271 0.92 -29.93 -5.30
C PRO A 271 0.78 -30.85 -6.52
N TRP A 272 -0.27 -30.65 -7.33
CA TRP A 272 -0.62 -31.45 -8.51
C TRP A 272 -0.49 -30.66 -9.83
N LEU A 273 -0.01 -29.41 -9.81
CA LEU A 273 0.15 -28.60 -11.01
C LEU A 273 1.61 -28.15 -11.19
N PRO A 274 2.24 -28.41 -12.34
CA PRO A 274 3.68 -28.14 -12.54
C PRO A 274 4.01 -26.65 -12.73
N LEU A 275 3.00 -25.77 -12.84
CA LEU A 275 3.16 -24.34 -13.02
C LEU A 275 2.36 -23.56 -11.97
N ALA A 276 3.03 -22.58 -11.36
CA ALA A 276 2.41 -21.53 -10.58
C ALA A 276 1.34 -20.81 -11.41
N VAL A 277 0.06 -21.04 -11.14
CA VAL A 277 -1.01 -20.29 -11.79
C VAL A 277 -1.33 -19.06 -10.94
N PRO A 278 -1.08 -17.83 -11.45
CA PRO A 278 -1.62 -16.64 -10.82
C PRO A 278 -3.14 -16.69 -10.97
N LEU A 279 -3.85 -17.00 -9.88
CA LEU A 279 -5.31 -17.05 -9.87
C LEU A 279 -5.82 -15.68 -9.35
N PRO A 280 -6.32 -14.77 -10.23
CA PRO A 280 -6.69 -13.41 -9.83
C PRO A 280 -7.78 -13.39 -8.74
N TRP A 281 -8.69 -14.35 -8.77
CA TRP A 281 -9.76 -14.50 -7.77
C TRP A 281 -9.21 -14.86 -6.38
N LEU A 282 -8.07 -15.54 -6.30
CA LEU A 282 -7.42 -15.86 -5.04
C LEU A 282 -6.68 -14.64 -4.49
N ARG A 283 -6.07 -13.82 -5.36
CA ARG A 283 -5.45 -12.54 -4.98
C ARG A 283 -6.46 -11.56 -4.40
N ALA A 284 -7.64 -11.44 -5.00
CA ALA A 284 -8.71 -10.58 -4.51
C ALA A 284 -9.16 -10.93 -3.07
N ARG A 285 -9.13 -12.23 -2.71
CA ARG A 285 -9.45 -12.70 -1.35
C ARG A 285 -8.35 -12.43 -0.33
N GLU A 286 -7.13 -12.17 -0.77
CA GLU A 286 -5.99 -11.79 0.06
C GLU A 286 -5.76 -10.28 0.12
N SER A 287 -6.68 -9.48 -0.43
CA SER A 287 -6.56 -8.02 -0.53
C SER A 287 -7.65 -7.28 0.22
N ALA A 288 -7.30 -6.13 0.80
CA ALA A 288 -8.26 -5.16 1.31
C ALA A 288 -7.74 -3.72 1.11
N VAL A 289 -8.63 -2.74 1.32
CA VAL A 289 -8.31 -1.31 1.25
C VAL A 289 -8.68 -0.65 2.58
N VAL A 290 -7.76 0.13 3.13
CA VAL A 290 -8.03 1.09 4.21
C VAL A 290 -8.17 2.45 3.57
N SER A 291 -9.38 3.02 3.60
CA SER A 291 -9.61 4.41 3.18
C SER A 291 -9.07 5.39 4.23
N TYR A 292 -8.76 6.61 3.80
CA TYR A 292 -8.23 7.69 4.64
C TYR A 292 -6.96 7.30 5.42
N ALA A 293 -6.14 6.42 4.86
CA ALA A 293 -5.05 5.78 5.58
C ALA A 293 -3.78 6.65 5.70
N GLY A 294 -3.72 7.75 4.96
CA GLY A 294 -2.52 8.58 4.88
C GLY A 294 -2.75 9.85 4.10
N TRP A 295 -1.62 10.49 3.77
CA TRP A 295 -1.51 11.60 2.86
C TRP A 295 -0.46 11.28 1.80
N HIS A 296 -0.73 11.67 0.57
CA HIS A 296 0.25 11.65 -0.52
C HIS A 296 0.24 13.03 -1.18
N CYS A 297 1.42 13.57 -1.45
CA CYS A 297 1.57 14.93 -1.94
C CYS A 297 2.55 14.96 -3.12
N SER A 298 2.01 14.90 -4.34
CA SER A 298 2.82 14.97 -5.55
C SER A 298 3.34 16.39 -5.77
N SER A 299 4.63 16.50 -6.10
CA SER A 299 5.30 17.77 -6.39
C SER A 299 5.21 18.77 -5.24
N CYS A 300 5.06 18.30 -4.00
CA CYS A 300 4.97 19.17 -2.84
C CYS A 300 6.36 19.46 -2.26
N PHE A 301 6.55 20.69 -1.81
CA PHE A 301 7.83 21.22 -1.35
C PHE A 301 8.91 21.24 -2.44
N ALA A 302 9.52 22.41 -2.60
CA ALA A 302 10.60 22.59 -3.53
C ALA A 302 11.91 22.13 -2.90
N THR A 303 12.17 20.82 -2.85
CA THR A 303 13.56 20.36 -3.07
C THR A 303 13.78 20.28 -4.58
N MET A 304 13.58 21.43 -5.23
CA MET A 304 14.17 21.83 -6.51
C MET A 304 15.41 22.66 -6.14
N ALA A 305 16.48 21.95 -5.75
CA ALA A 305 17.84 22.46 -5.73
C ALA A 305 18.79 21.26 -5.87
#